data_AF-A0A8J8TG63-F1
#
_entry.id   AF-A0A8J8TG63-F1
#
_cell.length_a   1.000
_cell.length_b   1.000
_cell.length_c   1.000
_cell.angle_alpha   90.00
_cell.angle_beta   90.00
_cell.angle_gamma   90.00
#
_symmetry.space_group_name_H-M   'P 1'
#
loop_
_entity.id
_entity.type
_entity.pdbx_description
1 polymer ?
#
loop_
_entity_poly.entity_id
_entity_poly.type
_entity_poly.pdbx_seq_one_letter_code
_entity_poly.pdbx_strand_id
1 'polypeptide(L)' 'NTIDEIISQVSADHLILTGISSVDAPITLKNYGFEVISKLFSSDKYRVFRIVCEGGNNRALGKYMIRYFRKI' A
#
# COMPACT_ATOMS: atom_id res chain seq x y z
N ASN A 1 9.93 -5.97 -15.07
CA ASN A 1 10.44 -4.58 -14.99
C ASN A 1 9.41 -3.49 -15.29
N THR A 2 8.10 -3.76 -15.23
CA THR A 2 7.06 -2.74 -15.48
C THR A 2 7.06 -1.60 -14.44
N ILE A 3 7.49 -1.86 -13.20
CA ILE A 3 7.58 -0.82 -12.16
C ILE A 3 8.67 0.20 -12.48
N ASP A 4 9.83 -0.24 -12.96
CA ASP A 4 10.94 0.66 -13.35
C ASP A 4 10.53 1.55 -14.53
N GLU A 5 9.82 0.98 -15.51
CA GLU A 5 9.27 1.72 -16.65
C GLU A 5 8.27 2.80 -16.17
N ILE A 6 7.35 2.46 -15.26
CA ILE A 6 6.40 3.42 -14.68
C ILE A 6 7.16 4.55 -13.97
N ILE A 7 8.11 4.22 -13.09
CA ILE A 7 8.84 5.23 -12.32
C ILE A 7 9.68 6.13 -13.24
N SER A 8 10.29 5.58 -14.29
CA SER A 8 11.08 6.36 -15.25
C SER A 8 10.28 7.43 -16.01
N GLN A 9 8.95 7.26 -16.10
CA GLN A 9 8.05 8.17 -16.80
C GLN A 9 7.36 9.16 -15.86
N VAL A 10 7.51 8.99 -14.54
CA VAL A 10 6.89 9.87 -13.55
C VAL A 10 7.82 11.02 -13.23
N SER A 11 7.37 12.24 -13.53
CA SER A 11 7.98 13.47 -13.05
C SER A 11 7.12 14.04 -11.93
N ALA A 12 7.58 13.91 -10.69
CA ALA A 12 6.88 14.40 -9.51
C ALA A 12 7.89 14.80 -8.42
N ASP A 13 7.56 15.85 -7.66
CA ASP A 13 8.40 16.32 -6.55
C ASP A 13 8.34 15.38 -5.34
N HIS A 14 7.19 14.70 -5.15
CA HIS A 14 6.95 13.81 -4.02
C HIS A 14 6.30 12.50 -4.49
N LEU A 15 6.93 11.37 -4.17
CA LEU A 15 6.43 10.04 -4.50
C LEU A 15 5.97 9.30 -3.24
N ILE A 16 4.74 8.79 -3.29
CA ILE A 16 4.09 8.07 -2.19
C ILE A 16 3.57 6.72 -2.69
N LEU A 17 4.00 5.62 -2.07
CA LEU A 17 3.49 4.30 -2.38
C LEU A 17 2.25 4.00 -1.52
N THR A 18 1.11 3.74 -2.17
CA THR A 18 -0.16 3.43 -1.50
C THR A 18 -0.91 2.28 -2.16
N GLY A 19 -1.61 1.49 -1.37
CA GLY A 19 -2.43 0.37 -1.85
C GLY A 19 -2.48 -0.78 -0.85
N ILE A 20 -3.39 -1.73 -1.07
CA ILE A 20 -3.46 -2.95 -0.23
C ILE A 20 -2.27 -3.88 -0.44
N SER A 21 -1.65 -3.79 -1.60
CA SER A 21 -0.47 -4.56 -2.00
C SER A 21 0.84 -3.78 -1.83
N SER A 22 0.84 -2.66 -1.10
CA SER A 22 2.05 -1.89 -0.83
C SER A 22 3.04 -2.74 -0.02
N VAL A 23 4.23 -2.96 -0.56
CA VAL A 23 5.29 -3.73 0.09
C VAL A 23 6.13 -2.81 0.98
N ASP A 24 6.49 -3.28 2.18
CA ASP A 24 7.41 -2.58 3.08
C ASP A 24 8.87 -2.82 2.66
N ALA A 25 9.34 -2.04 1.70
CA ALA A 25 10.72 -2.12 1.19
C ALA A 25 11.40 -0.73 1.20
N PRO A 26 11.66 -0.14 2.39
CA PRO A 26 12.06 1.26 2.52
C PRO A 26 13.36 1.60 1.78
N ILE A 27 14.39 0.74 1.84
CA ILE A 27 15.68 0.98 1.16
C ILE A 27 15.47 1.02 -0.36
N THR A 28 14.80 0.01 -0.92
CA THR A 28 14.52 -0.07 -2.35
C THR A 28 13.69 1.12 -2.82
N LEU A 29 12.61 1.45 -2.10
CA LEU A 29 11.71 2.53 -2.47
C LEU A 29 12.38 3.91 -2.40
N LYS A 30 13.27 4.13 -1.44
CA LYS A 30 14.07 5.34 -1.35
C LYS A 30 15.00 5.52 -2.55
N ASN A 31 15.59 4.42 -3.05
CA ASN A 31 16.42 4.46 -4.27
C ASN A 31 15.61 4.84 -5.51
N TYR A 32 14.31 4.59 -5.51
CA TYR A 32 13.37 5.02 -6.55
C TYR A 32 12.74 6.40 -6.29
N GLY A 33 13.17 7.12 -5.25
CA GLY A 33 12.68 8.47 -4.94
C GLY A 33 11.37 8.53 -4.14
N PHE A 34 10.88 7.42 -3.61
CA PHE A 34 9.71 7.45 -2.71
C PHE A 34 10.06 7.99 -1.33
N GLU A 35 9.19 8.84 -0.81
CA GLU A 35 9.34 9.48 0.50
C GLU A 35 8.44 8.86 1.57
N VAL A 36 7.30 8.31 1.15
CA VAL A 36 6.27 7.82 2.07
C VAL A 36 5.71 6.49 1.57
N ILE A 37 5.52 5.57 2.51
CA ILE A 37 4.81 4.31 2.29
C ILE A 37 3.55 4.31 3.14
N SER A 38 2.40 4.03 2.51
CA SER A 38 1.18 3.67 3.22
C SER A 38 1.25 2.19 3.63
N LYS A 39 0.94 1.90 4.87
CA LYS A 39 0.67 0.54 5.36
C LYS A 39 -0.79 0.40 5.75
N LEU A 40 -1.33 -0.78 5.51
CA LEU A 40 -2.69 -1.14 5.89
C LEU A 40 -2.64 -2.20 6.99
N PHE A 41 -3.37 -1.94 8.07
CA PHE A 41 -3.49 -2.83 9.21
C PHE A 41 -4.95 -3.21 9.40
N SER A 42 -5.21 -4.45 9.81
CA SER A 42 -6.56 -4.88 10.17
C SER A 42 -6.87 -4.47 11.61
N SER A 43 -7.99 -3.78 11.81
CA SER A 43 -8.53 -3.53 13.15
C SER A 43 -9.15 -4.79 13.77
N ASP A 44 -9.65 -5.70 12.92
CA ASP A 44 -10.16 -7.02 13.29
C ASP A 44 -9.63 -8.06 12.30
N LYS A 45 -8.64 -8.84 12.72
CA LYS A 45 -7.98 -9.85 11.89
C LYS A 45 -8.93 -10.94 11.42
N TYR A 46 -9.86 -11.40 12.28
CA TYR A 46 -10.76 -12.50 11.96
C TYR A 46 -11.82 -12.08 10.94
N ARG A 47 -12.41 -10.88 11.12
CA ARG A 47 -13.40 -10.36 10.15
C ARG A 47 -12.76 -10.07 8.80
N VAL A 48 -11.58 -9.46 8.77
CA VAL A 48 -10.84 -9.19 7.54
C VAL A 48 -10.54 -10.49 6.80
N PHE A 49 -10.02 -11.51 7.49
CA PHE A 49 -9.73 -12.81 6.90
C PHE A 49 -10.98 -13.44 6.28
N ARG A 50 -12.09 -13.45 7.01
CA ARG A 50 -13.38 -13.98 6.51
C ARG A 50 -13.84 -13.24 5.25
N ILE A 51 -13.85 -11.91 5.27
CA ILE A 51 -14.28 -11.08 4.13
C ILE A 51 -13.45 -11.41 2.88
N VAL A 52 -12.13 -11.59 3.03
CA VAL A 52 -11.24 -11.98 1.92
C VAL A 52 -11.59 -13.37 1.38
N CYS A 53 -11.81 -14.35 2.26
CA CYS A 53 -12.12 -15.72 1.85
C CYS A 53 -13.52 -15.89 1.24
N GLU A 54 -14.51 -15.13 1.71
CA GLU A 54 -15.91 -15.21 1.28
C GLU A 54 -16.21 -14.33 0.05
N GLY A 55 -15.18 -13.71 -0.55
CA GLY A 55 -15.34 -12.86 -1.74
C GLY A 55 -16.04 -11.53 -1.45
N GLY A 56 -15.92 -11.03 -0.22
CA GLY A 56 -16.48 -9.73 0.16
C GLY A 56 -15.85 -8.57 -0.60
N ASN A 57 -16.62 -7.50 -0.80
CA ASN A 57 -16.20 -6.35 -1.59
C ASN A 57 -15.27 -5.38 -0.82
N ASN A 58 -14.62 -4.48 -1.56
CA ASN A 58 -13.71 -3.46 -1.02
C ASN A 58 -14.36 -2.58 0.07
N ARG A 59 -15.67 -2.33 -0.02
CA ARG A 59 -16.39 -1.51 0.95
C ARG A 59 -16.56 -2.23 2.29
N ALA A 60 -16.79 -3.54 2.27
CA ALA A 60 -16.85 -4.37 3.47
C ALA A 60 -15.46 -4.48 4.12
N LEU A 61 -14.42 -4.71 3.31
CA LEU A 61 -13.04 -4.80 3.78
C LEU A 61 -12.58 -3.47 4.40
N GLY A 62 -12.85 -2.34 3.74
CA GLY A 62 -12.42 -1.01 4.19
C GLY A 62 -12.92 -0.60 5.58
N LYS A 63 -14.02 -1.17 6.08
CA LYS A 63 -14.52 -0.92 7.44
C LYS A 63 -13.59 -1.41 8.54
N TYR A 64 -12.74 -2.38 8.22
CA TYR A 64 -11.85 -3.05 9.17
C TYR A 64 -10.36 -2.84 8.84
N MET A 65 -10.06 -1.95 7.89
CA MET A 65 -8.70 -1.62 7.50
C MET A 65 -8.35 -0.21 7.95
N ILE A 66 -7.24 -0.08 8.67
CA ILE A 66 -6.67 1.18 9.12
C ILE A 66 -5.46 1.49 8.24
N ARG A 67 -5.42 2.69 7.67
CA ARG A 67 -4.28 3.16 6.87
C ARG A 67 -3.36 4.02 7.73
N TYR A 68 -2.07 3.73 7.66
CA TYR A 68 -1.01 4.50 8.30
C TYR A 68 0.02 4.94 7.25
N PHE A 69 0.56 6.14 7.38
CA PHE A 69 1.62 6.64 6.49
C PHE A 69 2.94 6.73 7.26
N ARG A 70 3.99 6.16 6.69
CA ARG A 70 5.35 6.19 7.25
C ARG A 70 6.30 6.88 6.28
N LYS A 71 7.00 7.90 6.76
CA LYS A 71 8.12 8.53 6.06
C LYS A 71 9.36 7.61 6.08
N ILE A 72 10.07 7.51 4.96
CA ILE A 72 11.24 6.65 4.74
C ILE A 72 12.48 7.42 4.27
#